data_AF-A0A2K9P9S3-F1
#
_entry.id   AF-A0A2K9P9S3-F1
#
_cell.length_a   1.000
_cell.length_b   1.000
_cell.length_c   1.000
_cell.angle_alpha   90.00
_cell.angle_beta   90.00
_cell.angle_gamma   90.00
#
_symmetry.space_group_name_H-M   'P 1'
#
loop_
_entity.id
_entity.type
_entity.pdbx_description
1 polymer ?
#
loop_
_entity_poly.entity_id
_entity_poly.type
_entity_poly.pdbx_seq_one_letter_code
_entity_poly.pdbx_strand_id
1 'polypeptide(L)'
;MVIISPNVYFKIGFQSLFLMYIKATPSVYDGVVIYDRGDGLISLMPVESAMCLTKGQGSLYHFLLCTFITFDYKREPVTELKYYMDKVVRERSKYASNLMLTGRRKLTSKELQLLNMYMSGRTINNISKSLGGLCLKTIYTRKYKILEKLGVSSLIHILKLQNYWQQSFNK
;
A
#
# COMPACT_ATOMS: atom_id res chain seq x y z
N MET A 1 10.28 -16.70 -0.27
CA MET A 1 8.88 -16.21 0.01
C MET A 1 8.52 -16.42 1.48
N VAL A 2 7.73 -15.54 2.09
CA VAL A 2 7.25 -15.68 3.48
C VAL A 2 5.71 -15.71 3.51
N ILE A 3 5.13 -16.72 4.14
CA ILE A 3 3.66 -16.84 4.32
C ILE A 3 3.30 -16.59 5.79
N ILE A 4 2.51 -15.55 6.02
CA ILE A 4 1.96 -15.19 7.32
C ILE A 4 0.48 -15.55 7.30
N SER A 5 0.11 -16.56 8.08
CA SER A 5 -1.28 -16.98 8.25
C SER A 5 -1.45 -17.64 9.63
N PRO A 6 -2.59 -17.42 10.31
CA PRO A 6 -2.96 -18.20 11.47
C PRO A 6 -3.43 -19.62 11.09
N ASN A 7 -3.77 -19.87 9.82
CA ASN A 7 -4.26 -21.14 9.32
C ASN A 7 -3.11 -22.00 8.78
N VAL A 8 -2.80 -23.10 9.46
CA VAL A 8 -1.73 -24.03 9.05
C VAL A 8 -2.02 -24.71 7.71
N TYR A 9 -3.28 -25.05 7.45
CA TYR A 9 -3.68 -25.66 6.18
C TYR A 9 -3.49 -24.71 5.01
N PHE A 10 -3.73 -23.41 5.22
CA PHE A 10 -3.45 -22.39 4.23
C PHE A 10 -1.95 -22.35 3.90
N LYS A 11 -1.06 -22.34 4.90
CA LYS A 11 0.40 -22.33 4.66
C LYS A 11 0.86 -23.51 3.80
N ILE A 12 0.41 -24.72 4.15
CA ILE A 12 0.78 -25.95 3.45
C ILE A 12 0.17 -25.96 2.04
N GLY A 13 -1.14 -25.73 1.94
CA GLY A 13 -1.85 -25.75 0.67
C GLY A 13 -1.36 -24.68 -0.31
N PHE A 14 -1.03 -23.48 0.19
CA PHE A 14 -0.52 -22.40 -0.65
C PHE A 14 0.85 -22.73 -1.24
N GLN A 15 1.75 -23.38 -0.49
CA GLN A 15 3.03 -23.84 -1.03
C GLN A 15 2.82 -24.87 -2.17
N SER A 16 1.90 -25.80 -2.00
CA SER A 16 1.56 -26.77 -3.06
C SER A 16 0.94 -26.11 -4.28
N LEU A 17 -0.02 -25.20 -4.08
CA LEU A 17 -0.64 -24.41 -5.17
C LEU A 17 0.41 -23.58 -5.92
N PHE A 18 1.33 -22.96 -5.19
CA PHE A 18 2.42 -22.19 -5.74
C PHE A 18 3.27 -23.04 -6.70
N LEU A 19 3.71 -24.22 -6.26
CA LEU A 19 4.52 -25.12 -7.10
C LEU A 19 3.75 -25.59 -8.36
N MET A 20 2.46 -25.87 -8.24
CA MET A 20 1.64 -26.36 -9.35
C MET A 20 1.33 -25.30 -10.41
N TYR A 21 0.93 -24.10 -9.98
CA TYR A 21 0.35 -23.09 -10.88
C TYR A 21 1.35 -22.03 -11.33
N ILE A 22 2.26 -21.62 -10.46
CA ILE A 22 3.19 -20.54 -10.78
C ILE A 22 4.31 -21.01 -11.70
N LYS A 23 4.70 -22.30 -11.59
CA LYS A 23 5.70 -22.96 -12.45
C LYS A 23 6.98 -22.13 -12.62
N ALA A 24 7.45 -21.53 -11.52
CA ALA A 24 8.68 -20.75 -11.48
C ALA A 24 9.49 -21.14 -10.25
N THR A 25 10.81 -20.94 -10.32
CA THR A 25 11.71 -21.26 -9.21
C THR A 25 11.33 -20.44 -7.98
N PRO A 26 11.19 -21.04 -6.78
CA PRO A 26 10.78 -20.33 -5.57
C PRO A 26 11.62 -19.08 -5.25
N SER A 27 12.91 -19.09 -5.62
CA SER A 27 13.83 -17.97 -5.41
C SER A 27 13.42 -16.67 -6.11
N VAL A 28 12.63 -16.74 -7.20
CA VAL A 28 12.09 -15.56 -7.90
C VAL A 28 11.21 -14.71 -6.98
N TYR A 29 10.55 -15.36 -6.00
CA TYR A 29 9.63 -14.72 -5.07
C TYR A 29 10.22 -14.61 -3.67
N ASP A 30 11.55 -14.68 -3.56
CA ASP A 30 12.22 -14.27 -2.34
C ASP A 30 11.93 -12.79 -2.05
N GLY A 31 11.70 -12.50 -0.78
CA GLY A 31 11.22 -11.18 -0.35
C GLY A 31 9.77 -10.84 -0.73
N VAL A 32 8.96 -11.78 -1.23
CA VAL A 32 7.49 -11.61 -1.27
C VAL A 32 6.89 -12.12 0.04
N VAL A 33 6.06 -11.28 0.66
CA VAL A 33 5.24 -11.61 1.83
C VAL A 33 3.81 -11.85 1.36
N ILE A 34 3.24 -12.96 1.83
CA ILE A 34 1.87 -13.37 1.59
C ILE A 34 1.16 -13.39 2.94
N TYR A 35 0.23 -12.47 3.12
CA TYR A 35 -0.53 -12.31 4.33
C TYR A 35 -1.97 -12.77 4.12
N ASP A 36 -2.33 -13.86 4.78
CA ASP A 36 -3.71 -14.33 4.89
C ASP A 36 -4.45 -13.47 5.91
N ARG A 37 -5.49 -12.77 5.44
CA ARG A 37 -6.29 -11.87 6.27
C ARG A 37 -7.38 -12.59 7.06
N GLY A 38 -7.71 -13.84 6.69
CA GLY A 38 -8.79 -14.61 7.30
C GLY A 38 -10.22 -14.23 6.85
N ASP A 39 -10.39 -13.22 6.00
CA ASP A 39 -11.70 -12.77 5.47
C ASP A 39 -12.04 -13.30 4.06
N GLY A 40 -11.13 -14.09 3.48
CA GLY A 40 -11.21 -14.49 2.08
C GLY A 40 -10.24 -13.75 1.16
N LEU A 41 -9.46 -12.82 1.70
CA LEU A 41 -8.52 -12.02 0.93
C LEU A 41 -7.08 -12.34 1.33
N ILE A 42 -6.18 -12.31 0.35
CA ILE A 42 -4.75 -12.49 0.52
C ILE A 42 -4.07 -11.18 0.14
N SER A 43 -3.24 -10.64 1.03
CA SER A 43 -2.41 -9.48 0.74
C SER A 43 -0.99 -9.89 0.38
N LEU A 44 -0.56 -9.48 -0.81
CA LEU A 44 0.77 -9.70 -1.36
C LEU A 44 1.56 -8.41 -1.28
N MET A 45 2.77 -8.44 -0.71
CA MET A 45 3.62 -7.25 -0.57
C MET A 45 5.11 -7.59 -0.58
N PRO A 46 6.00 -6.65 -0.92
CA PRO A 46 7.43 -6.80 -0.67
C PRO A 46 7.73 -6.90 0.83
N VAL A 47 8.75 -7.68 1.20
CA VAL A 47 9.21 -7.82 2.59
C VAL A 47 9.65 -6.48 3.18
N GLU A 48 10.18 -5.59 2.36
CA GLU A 48 10.57 -4.24 2.73
C GLU A 48 9.36 -3.41 3.19
N SER A 49 8.21 -3.55 2.51
CA SER A 49 6.94 -2.96 2.94
C SER A 49 6.52 -3.54 4.29
N ALA A 50 6.56 -4.86 4.45
CA ALA A 50 6.19 -5.51 5.71
C ALA A 50 7.09 -5.04 6.88
N MET A 51 8.39 -4.95 6.66
CA MET A 51 9.35 -4.45 7.65
C MET A 51 9.11 -2.98 8.02
N CYS A 52 8.73 -2.15 7.05
CA CYS A 52 8.37 -0.75 7.29
C CYS A 52 7.17 -0.65 8.26
N LEU A 53 6.18 -1.54 8.09
CA LEU A 53 4.98 -1.58 8.93
C LEU A 53 5.24 -2.15 10.33
N THR A 54 6.05 -3.21 10.45
CA THR A 54 6.25 -3.89 11.73
C THR A 54 7.21 -3.18 12.68
N LYS A 55 8.11 -2.33 12.19
CA LYS A 55 9.05 -1.58 13.04
C LYS A 55 8.39 -0.48 13.88
N GLY A 56 7.06 -0.30 13.83
CA GLY A 56 6.35 0.71 14.63
C GLY A 56 6.70 2.17 14.29
N GLN A 57 7.54 2.39 13.27
CA GLN A 57 8.02 3.70 12.83
C GLN A 57 7.22 4.27 11.66
N GLY A 58 6.28 3.49 11.10
CA GLY A 58 5.48 3.91 9.96
C GLY A 58 4.35 4.85 10.37
N SER A 59 4.48 6.16 10.16
CA SER A 59 3.30 7.05 10.12
C SER A 59 2.29 6.54 9.07
N LEU A 60 1.01 6.90 9.15
CA LEU A 60 0.02 6.64 8.09
C LEU A 60 0.55 6.95 6.67
N TYR A 61 1.36 8.00 6.52
CA TYR A 61 2.02 8.34 5.27
C TYR A 61 2.92 7.20 4.72
N HIS A 62 3.71 6.55 5.57
CA HIS A 62 4.54 5.39 5.18
C HIS A 62 3.65 4.21 4.79
N PHE A 63 2.54 3.98 5.50
CA PHE A 63 1.57 2.95 5.13
C PHE A 63 0.94 3.21 3.75
N LEU A 64 0.50 4.44 3.47
CA LEU A 64 -0.09 4.82 2.18
C LEU A 64 0.87 4.66 1.00
N LEU A 65 2.15 4.64 1.30
CA LEU A 65 3.23 4.51 0.34
C LEU A 65 3.69 3.05 0.14
N CYS A 66 3.35 2.15 1.06
CA CYS A 66 3.63 0.73 0.92
C CYS A 66 2.81 0.15 -0.24
N THR A 67 3.45 -0.72 -1.02
CA THR A 67 2.75 -1.49 -2.05
C THR A 67 2.18 -2.76 -1.43
N PHE A 68 0.86 -2.92 -1.48
CA PHE A 68 0.19 -4.18 -1.24
C PHE A 68 -0.86 -4.42 -2.34
N ILE A 69 -0.93 -5.65 -2.82
CA ILE A 69 -1.91 -6.12 -3.79
C ILE A 69 -2.81 -7.09 -3.05
N THR A 70 -4.12 -6.93 -3.20
CA THR A 70 -5.08 -7.86 -2.59
C THR A 70 -5.61 -8.79 -3.68
N PHE A 71 -5.59 -10.09 -3.40
CA PHE A 71 -6.15 -11.15 -4.22
C PHE A 71 -7.32 -11.79 -3.46
N ASP A 72 -8.49 -11.85 -4.07
CA ASP A 72 -9.69 -12.49 -3.56
C ASP A 72 -9.79 -13.92 -4.10
N TYR A 73 -9.35 -14.89 -3.30
CA TYR A 73 -9.33 -16.30 -3.75
C TYR A 73 -10.73 -16.90 -3.91
N LYS A 74 -11.80 -16.21 -3.48
CA LYS A 74 -13.19 -16.66 -3.69
C LYS A 74 -13.74 -16.21 -5.04
N ARG A 75 -13.17 -15.16 -5.64
CA ARG A 75 -13.69 -14.52 -6.86
C ARG A 75 -12.72 -14.57 -8.03
N GLU A 76 -11.43 -14.62 -7.75
CA GLU A 76 -10.37 -14.53 -8.73
C GLU A 76 -9.74 -15.92 -8.95
N PRO A 77 -9.48 -16.32 -10.20
CA PRO A 77 -8.88 -17.62 -10.47
C PRO A 77 -7.41 -17.65 -10.02
N VAL A 78 -6.94 -18.82 -9.60
CA VAL A 78 -5.55 -19.04 -9.14
C VAL A 78 -4.51 -18.65 -10.20
N THR A 79 -4.87 -18.62 -11.49
CA THR A 79 -3.98 -18.13 -12.56
C THR A 79 -3.60 -16.66 -12.41
N GLU A 80 -4.50 -15.82 -11.87
CA GLU A 80 -4.22 -14.40 -11.60
C GLU A 80 -3.26 -14.20 -10.43
N LEU A 81 -3.18 -15.17 -9.51
CA LEU A 81 -2.25 -15.13 -8.40
C LEU A 81 -0.80 -15.00 -8.90
N LYS A 82 -0.44 -15.73 -9.96
CA LYS A 82 0.88 -15.59 -10.60
C LYS A 82 1.12 -14.17 -11.08
N TYR A 83 0.16 -13.60 -11.80
CA TYR A 83 0.25 -12.23 -12.30
C TYR A 83 0.47 -11.22 -11.17
N TYR A 84 -0.27 -11.35 -10.06
CA TYR A 84 -0.10 -10.47 -8.91
C TYR A 84 1.22 -10.65 -8.19
N MET A 85 1.69 -11.90 -8.02
CA MET A 85 3.00 -12.16 -7.45
C MET A 85 4.12 -11.58 -8.31
N ASP A 86 4.08 -11.77 -9.63
CA ASP A 86 5.04 -11.19 -10.56
C ASP A 86 5.02 -9.65 -10.51
N LYS A 87 3.84 -9.06 -10.31
CA LYS A 87 3.69 -7.61 -10.12
C LYS A 87 4.37 -7.16 -8.84
N VAL A 88 4.23 -7.88 -7.72
CA VAL A 88 4.94 -7.57 -6.47
C VAL A 88 6.46 -7.68 -6.65
N VAL A 89 6.95 -8.71 -7.35
CA VAL A 89 8.38 -8.87 -7.63
C VAL A 89 8.92 -7.71 -8.48
N ARG A 90 8.22 -7.31 -9.54
CA ARG A 90 8.59 -6.14 -10.36
C ARG A 90 8.63 -4.86 -9.55
N GLU A 91 7.67 -4.67 -8.65
CA GLU A 91 7.69 -3.51 -7.75
C GLU A 91 8.89 -3.58 -6.81
N ARG A 92 9.17 -4.72 -6.18
CA ARG A 92 10.34 -4.92 -5.29
C ARG A 92 11.67 -4.59 -5.97
N SER A 93 11.87 -4.98 -7.22
CA SER A 93 13.10 -4.61 -7.97
C SER A 93 13.29 -3.10 -8.13
N LYS A 94 12.20 -2.31 -8.09
CA LYS A 94 12.27 -0.84 -8.04
C LYS A 94 12.66 -0.30 -6.65
N TYR A 95 12.38 -1.05 -5.57
CA TYR A 95 12.85 -0.72 -4.22
C TYR A 95 14.37 -0.91 -4.10
N ALA A 96 14.90 -2.03 -4.61
CA ALA A 96 16.32 -2.38 -4.52
C ALA A 96 17.26 -1.41 -5.27
N SER A 97 16.76 -0.73 -6.30
CA SER A 97 17.52 0.24 -7.10
C SER A 97 17.54 1.66 -6.53
N ASN A 98 17.19 1.85 -5.24
CA ASN A 98 17.10 3.15 -4.54
C ASN A 98 16.11 4.17 -5.16
N LEU A 99 15.32 3.77 -6.16
CA LEU A 99 14.43 4.70 -6.85
C LEU A 99 13.13 4.96 -6.08
N MET A 100 12.68 4.03 -5.23
CA MET A 100 11.38 4.12 -4.58
C MET A 100 11.33 3.17 -3.36
N LEU A 101 11.46 3.68 -2.13
CA LEU A 101 11.09 2.96 -0.90
C LEU A 101 9.57 2.66 -0.81
N THR A 102 8.83 2.97 -1.86
CA THR A 102 7.38 3.12 -1.90
C THR A 102 6.97 2.96 -3.36
N GLY A 103 6.24 1.93 -3.77
CA GLY A 103 5.86 1.72 -5.20
C GLY A 103 4.92 2.78 -5.79
N ARG A 104 4.86 3.94 -5.13
CA ARG A 104 4.10 5.16 -5.39
C ARG A 104 5.07 6.33 -5.35
N ARG A 105 4.95 7.27 -6.30
CA ARG A 105 5.82 8.46 -6.36
C ARG A 105 5.75 9.21 -5.03
N LYS A 106 6.91 9.43 -4.39
CA LYS A 106 7.00 10.15 -3.11
C LYS A 106 6.34 11.53 -3.23
N LEU A 107 5.54 11.90 -2.22
CA LEU A 107 5.01 13.26 -2.11
C LEU A 107 6.16 14.22 -1.80
N THR A 108 6.19 15.36 -2.47
CA THR A 108 7.06 16.49 -2.10
C THR A 108 6.67 17.04 -0.74
N SER A 109 7.55 17.79 -0.08
CA SER A 109 7.26 18.45 1.20
C SER A 109 5.98 19.30 1.15
N LYS A 110 5.77 20.05 0.06
CA LYS A 110 4.57 20.87 -0.18
C LYS A 110 3.31 20.02 -0.36
N GLU A 111 3.41 18.88 -1.05
CA GLU A 111 2.29 17.94 -1.22
C GLU A 111 1.92 17.25 0.09
N LEU A 112 2.92 16.86 0.89
CA LEU A 112 2.70 16.30 2.22
C LEU A 112 2.04 17.32 3.15
N GLN A 113 2.51 18.57 3.14
CA GLN A 113 1.91 19.65 3.91
C GLN A 113 0.44 19.87 3.53
N LEU A 114 0.14 19.89 2.23
CA LEU A 114 -1.23 20.01 1.73
C LEU A 114 -2.10 18.83 2.17
N LEU A 115 -1.59 17.60 2.08
CA LEU A 115 -2.28 16.40 2.54
C LEU A 115 -2.58 16.46 4.04
N ASN A 116 -1.61 16.87 4.86
CA ASN A 116 -1.79 17.03 6.31
C ASN A 116 -2.87 18.06 6.64
N MET A 117 -2.93 19.17 5.91
CA MET A 117 -4.00 20.16 6.11
C MET A 117 -5.38 19.58 5.81
N TYR A 118 -5.51 18.79 4.73
CA TYR A 118 -6.75 18.08 4.44
C TYR A 118 -7.11 17.06 5.53
N MET A 119 -6.14 16.27 5.99
CA MET A 119 -6.31 15.29 7.06
C MET A 119 -6.65 15.92 8.42
N SER A 120 -6.29 17.19 8.63
CA SER A 120 -6.69 17.98 9.80
C SER A 120 -8.08 18.61 9.69
N GLY A 121 -8.85 18.31 8.65
CA GLY A 121 -10.22 18.81 8.48
C GLY A 121 -10.29 20.28 8.02
N ARG A 122 -9.19 20.88 7.54
CA ARG A 122 -9.22 22.27 7.05
C ARG A 122 -10.03 22.36 5.75
N THR A 123 -10.88 23.39 5.68
CA THR A 123 -11.58 23.73 4.44
C THR A 123 -10.61 24.25 3.38
N ILE A 124 -10.97 24.15 2.11
CA ILE A 124 -10.10 24.59 1.01
C ILE A 124 -9.75 26.09 1.08
N ASN A 125 -10.68 26.91 1.58
CA ASN A 125 -10.46 28.33 1.81
C ASN A 125 -9.40 28.57 2.88
N ASN A 126 -9.44 27.80 3.97
CA ASN A 126 -8.44 27.90 5.04
C ASN A 126 -7.06 27.38 4.58
N ILE A 127 -7.04 26.34 3.73
CA ILE A 127 -5.82 25.85 3.09
C ILE A 127 -5.21 26.92 2.18
N SER A 128 -6.03 27.59 1.37
CA SER A 128 -5.59 28.68 0.49
C SER A 128 -4.92 29.81 1.28
N LYS A 129 -5.58 30.27 2.35
CA LYS A 129 -5.00 31.27 3.27
C LYS A 129 -3.68 30.81 3.87
N SER A 130 -3.63 29.56 4.34
CA SER A 130 -2.42 28.97 4.98
C SER A 130 -1.25 28.82 4.00
N LEU A 131 -1.52 28.76 2.70
CA LEU A 131 -0.52 28.62 1.64
C LEU A 131 -0.20 29.95 0.93
N GLY A 132 -0.42 31.08 1.59
CA GLY A 132 -0.10 32.41 1.05
C GLY A 132 -1.06 32.90 -0.02
N GLY A 133 -2.35 32.55 0.09
CA GLY A 133 -3.38 33.00 -0.85
C GLY A 133 -3.38 32.25 -2.19
N LEU A 134 -2.82 31.04 -2.21
CA LEU A 134 -2.80 30.18 -3.39
C LEU A 134 -4.22 29.95 -3.95
N CYS A 135 -4.41 30.08 -5.27
CA CYS A 135 -5.73 29.98 -5.85
C CYS A 135 -6.35 28.57 -5.67
N LEU A 136 -7.67 28.53 -5.49
CA LEU A 136 -8.40 27.29 -5.22
C LEU A 136 -8.19 26.25 -6.32
N LYS A 137 -8.12 26.68 -7.59
CA LYS A 137 -7.87 25.79 -8.73
C LYS A 137 -6.53 25.06 -8.60
N THR A 138 -5.45 25.76 -8.22
CA THR A 138 -4.14 25.14 -7.99
C THR A 138 -4.18 24.14 -6.84
N ILE A 139 -4.91 24.44 -5.77
CA ILE A 139 -5.07 23.53 -4.64
C ILE A 139 -5.79 22.25 -5.07
N TYR A 140 -6.87 22.36 -5.85
CA TYR A 140 -7.56 21.20 -6.43
C TYR A 140 -6.63 20.37 -7.32
N THR A 141 -5.91 20.99 -8.24
CA THR A 141 -4.96 20.28 -9.11
C THR A 141 -3.91 19.54 -8.30
N ARG A 142 -3.36 20.15 -7.24
CA ARG A 142 -2.40 19.50 -6.35
C ARG A 142 -3.03 18.35 -5.57
N LYS A 143 -4.26 18.50 -5.07
CA LYS A 143 -5.02 17.41 -4.43
C LYS A 143 -5.13 16.20 -5.37
N TYR A 144 -5.51 16.40 -6.63
CA TYR A 144 -5.62 15.30 -7.58
C TYR A 144 -4.28 14.62 -7.87
N LYS A 145 -3.19 15.39 -8.01
CA LYS A 145 -1.84 14.82 -8.15
C LYS A 145 -1.42 14.01 -6.93
N ILE A 146 -1.74 14.46 -5.72
CA ILE A 146 -1.47 13.70 -4.49
C ILE A 146 -2.22 12.38 -4.50
N LEU A 147 -3.53 12.41 -4.80
CA LEU A 147 -4.38 11.23 -4.86
C LEU A 147 -3.89 10.21 -5.90
N GLU A 148 -3.52 10.69 -7.10
CA GLU A 148 -2.93 9.89 -8.17
C GLU A 148 -1.61 9.24 -7.71
N LYS A 149 -0.68 10.02 -7.13
CA LYS A 149 0.58 9.50 -6.61
C LYS A 149 0.36 8.44 -5.54
N LEU A 150 -0.63 8.66 -4.67
CA LEU A 150 -1.02 7.71 -3.64
C LEU A 150 -1.90 6.58 -4.16
N GLY A 151 -2.25 6.52 -5.45
CA GLY A 151 -3.13 5.49 -5.99
C GLY A 151 -4.47 5.37 -5.27
N VAL A 152 -5.01 6.48 -4.76
CA VAL A 152 -6.31 6.54 -4.07
C VAL A 152 -7.26 7.41 -4.87
N SER A 153 -8.51 6.98 -5.05
CA SER A 153 -9.50 7.70 -5.85
C SER A 153 -10.11 8.93 -5.15
N SER A 154 -10.09 8.98 -3.81
CA SER A 154 -10.72 10.05 -3.06
C SER A 154 -10.01 10.38 -1.74
N LEU A 155 -10.11 11.65 -1.33
CA LEU A 155 -9.64 12.09 -0.02
C LEU A 155 -10.42 11.44 1.13
N ILE A 156 -11.71 11.17 0.91
CA ILE A 156 -12.58 10.47 1.89
C ILE A 156 -11.98 9.11 2.24
N HIS A 157 -11.46 8.38 1.26
CA HIS A 157 -10.80 7.10 1.52
C HIS A 157 -9.55 7.27 2.40
N ILE A 158 -8.74 8.31 2.17
CA ILE A 158 -7.59 8.60 3.04
C ILE A 158 -8.03 8.94 4.47
N LEU A 159 -9.08 9.74 4.65
CA LEU A 159 -9.61 10.08 5.97
C LEU A 159 -10.14 8.84 6.72
N LYS A 160 -10.82 7.93 6.02
CA LYS A 160 -11.23 6.64 6.59
C LYS A 160 -10.03 5.82 7.06
N LEU A 161 -8.99 5.73 6.23
CA LEU A 161 -7.75 5.02 6.58
C LEU A 161 -7.07 5.66 7.80
N GLN A 162 -7.06 6.99 7.89
CA GLN A 162 -6.53 7.70 9.06
C GLN A 162 -7.26 7.33 10.35
N ASN A 163 -8.60 7.26 10.31
CA ASN A 163 -9.39 6.89 11.48
C ASN A 163 -9.09 5.45 11.93
N TYR A 164 -9.05 4.50 10.98
CA TYR A 164 -8.67 3.11 11.29
C TYR A 164 -7.25 2.99 11.82
N TRP A 165 -6.31 3.76 11.25
CA TRP A 165 -4.93 3.83 11.72
C TRP A 165 -4.88 4.29 13.17
N GLN A 166 -5.52 5.40 13.51
CA GLN A 166 -5.56 5.92 14.88
C GLN A 166 -6.17 4.93 15.86
N GLN A 167 -7.27 4.26 15.50
CA GLN A 167 -7.90 3.22 16.34
C GLN A 167 -7.02 1.99 16.59
N SER A 168 -6.12 1.69 15.64
CA SER A 168 -5.27 0.50 15.71
C SER A 168 -4.01 0.71 16.57
N PHE A 169 -3.56 1.96 16.70
CA PHE A 169 -2.31 2.33 17.42
C PHE A 169 -2.52 3.13 18.71
N ASN A 170 -3.74 3.63 18.98
CA ASN A 170 -4.09 4.31 20.24
C ASN A 170 -4.79 3.38 21.26
N LYS A 171 -4.52 2.07 21.20
CA LYS A 171 -4.89 1.11 22.26
C LYS A 171 -3.71 0.92 23.19
#